data_AF-A0A558GDL8-F1
#
_entry.id   AF-A0A558GDL8-F1
#
_cell.length_a   1.000
_cell.length_b   1.000
_cell.length_c   1.000
_cell.angle_alpha   90.00
_cell.angle_beta   90.00
_cell.angle_gamma   90.00
#
_symmetry.space_group_name_H-M   'P 1'
#
loop_
_entity.id
_entity.type
_entity.pdbx_description
1 polymer ?
#
loop_
_entity_poly.entity_id
_entity_poly.type
_entity_poly.pdbx_seq_one_letter_code
_entity_poly.pdbx_strand_id
1 'polypeptide(L)'
;MSSYTNLDQTYLPPIKQHARDRWHERFPTDRPLEAAWRAAKPVDAPAARCSHARLYEPVDALMLVRDGWLRTVLINDGRLNTTGLVMCEACDDLVDPITDTRCPTCGEPQPAVQTCGQVTVIRGGEHR
;
A
#
# COMPACT_ATOMS: atom_id res chain seq x y z
N MET A 1 5.14 7.06 -23.16
CA MET A 1 3.99 7.51 -22.34
C MET A 1 3.42 6.29 -21.64
N SER A 2 3.96 5.93 -20.47
CA SER A 2 3.39 4.85 -19.66
C SER A 2 2.33 5.47 -18.78
N SER A 3 1.08 5.35 -19.21
CA SER A 3 -0.09 5.56 -18.38
C SER A 3 -0.01 4.56 -17.23
N TYR A 4 0.49 5.01 -16.09
CA TYR A 4 0.23 4.37 -14.81
C TYR A 4 -1.27 4.46 -14.60
N THR A 5 -2.00 3.45 -15.08
CA THR A 5 -3.39 3.28 -14.72
C THR A 5 -3.39 3.15 -13.22
N ASN A 6 -3.72 4.26 -12.56
CA ASN A 6 -4.13 4.29 -11.17
C ASN A 6 -5.25 3.26 -11.12
N LEU A 7 -4.95 2.03 -10.69
CA LEU A 7 -5.97 1.06 -10.37
C LEU A 7 -6.69 1.70 -9.22
N ASP A 8 -7.77 2.38 -9.58
CA ASP A 8 -8.71 3.05 -8.70
C ASP A 8 -8.82 2.23 -7.43
N GLN A 9 -8.74 2.87 -6.26
CA GLN A 9 -8.66 2.18 -4.96
C GLN A 9 -9.80 1.14 -4.78
N THR A 10 -10.85 1.26 -5.60
CA THR A 10 -12.02 0.41 -5.76
C THR A 10 -11.82 -0.90 -6.54
N TYR A 11 -10.86 -0.99 -7.47
CA TYR A 11 -10.69 -2.17 -8.33
C TYR A 11 -10.14 -3.37 -7.55
N LEU A 12 -10.91 -4.46 -7.57
CA LEU A 12 -10.48 -5.76 -7.05
C LEU A 12 -10.10 -6.66 -8.24
N PRO A 13 -8.81 -7.00 -8.43
CA PRO A 13 -8.41 -7.95 -9.45
C PRO A 13 -8.98 -9.33 -9.17
N PRO A 14 -9.24 -10.15 -10.20
CA PRO A 14 -9.51 -11.56 -10.04
C PRO A 14 -8.40 -12.24 -9.20
N ILE A 15 -8.81 -13.02 -8.21
CA ILE A 15 -7.91 -13.62 -7.21
C ILE A 15 -7.68 -15.09 -7.57
N LYS A 16 -6.40 -15.49 -7.70
CA LYS A 16 -6.04 -16.91 -7.86
C LYS A 16 -6.23 -17.66 -6.54
N GLN A 17 -6.64 -18.93 -6.62
CA GLN A 17 -6.78 -19.78 -5.43
C GLN A 17 -5.50 -19.80 -4.58
N HIS A 18 -4.34 -19.93 -5.22
CA HIS A 18 -3.04 -19.85 -4.55
C HIS A 18 -2.88 -18.60 -3.67
N ALA A 19 -3.36 -17.43 -4.09
CA ALA A 19 -3.29 -16.21 -3.28
C ALA A 19 -4.16 -16.32 -2.03
N ARG A 20 -5.35 -16.93 -2.13
CA ARG A 20 -6.23 -17.21 -1.00
C ARG A 20 -5.60 -18.19 -0.02
N ASP A 21 -4.98 -19.25 -0.55
CA ASP A 21 -4.29 -20.25 0.27
C ASP A 21 -3.13 -19.59 1.02
N ARG A 22 -2.27 -18.81 0.33
CA ARG A 22 -1.18 -18.08 1.00
C ARG A 22 -1.68 -17.08 2.03
N TRP A 23 -2.82 -16.43 1.78
CA TRP A 23 -3.42 -15.51 2.74
C TRP A 23 -3.78 -16.26 4.03
N HIS A 24 -4.53 -17.35 3.90
CA HIS A 24 -5.01 -18.14 5.02
C HIS A 24 -3.87 -18.87 5.77
N GLU A 25 -2.86 -19.35 5.06
CA GLU A 25 -1.73 -20.08 5.65
C GLU A 25 -0.76 -19.17 6.42
N ARG A 26 -0.54 -17.94 5.95
CA ARG A 26 0.57 -17.09 6.44
C ARG A 26 0.14 -16.01 7.41
N PHE A 27 -1.11 -15.54 7.36
CA PHE A 27 -1.52 -14.35 8.09
C PHE A 27 -2.65 -14.69 9.09
N PRO A 28 -2.40 -14.55 10.41
CA PRO A 28 -3.41 -14.82 11.43
C PRO A 28 -4.40 -13.64 11.50
N THR A 29 -5.33 -13.58 10.54
CA THR A 29 -6.35 -12.53 10.49
C THR A 29 -7.70 -13.09 10.05
N ASP A 30 -8.76 -12.63 10.72
CA ASP A 30 -10.15 -12.93 10.34
C ASP A 30 -10.62 -12.13 9.13
N ARG A 31 -9.82 -11.16 8.67
CA ARG A 31 -10.18 -10.31 7.55
C ARG A 31 -10.03 -11.09 6.24
N PRO A 32 -11.06 -11.13 5.37
CA PRO A 32 -10.95 -11.77 4.07
C PRO A 32 -9.99 -10.98 3.16
N LEU A 33 -9.26 -11.71 2.30
CA LEU A 33 -8.24 -11.16 1.39
C LEU A 33 -8.77 -9.98 0.55
N GLU A 34 -10.01 -10.03 0.09
CA GLU A 34 -10.67 -8.96 -0.67
C GLU A 34 -10.81 -7.67 0.14
N ALA A 35 -11.21 -7.78 1.41
CA ALA A 35 -11.37 -6.64 2.28
C ALA A 35 -10.02 -6.08 2.72
N ALA A 36 -9.00 -6.94 2.82
CA ALA A 36 -7.63 -6.53 3.04
C ALA A 36 -7.06 -5.80 1.81
N TRP A 37 -7.27 -6.31 0.60
CA TRP A 37 -6.83 -5.66 -0.66
C TRP A 37 -7.34 -4.21 -0.80
N ARG A 38 -8.61 -3.99 -0.47
CA ARG A 38 -9.21 -2.64 -0.53
C ARG A 38 -8.64 -1.69 0.51
N ALA A 39 -8.25 -2.20 1.67
CA ALA A 39 -7.62 -1.43 2.73
C ALA A 39 -6.09 -1.31 2.57
N ALA A 40 -5.50 -2.10 1.67
CA ALA A 40 -4.07 -2.14 1.45
C ALA A 40 -3.60 -0.93 0.63
N LYS A 41 -2.43 -0.41 0.97
CA LYS A 41 -1.81 0.76 0.34
C LYS A 41 -1.05 0.35 -0.92
N PRO A 42 -1.16 1.08 -2.04
CA PRO A 42 -0.29 0.88 -3.18
C PRO A 42 1.18 1.05 -2.79
N VAL A 43 2.03 0.11 -3.22
CA VAL A 43 3.48 0.15 -3.00
C VAL A 43 4.21 -0.31 -4.25
N ASP A 44 5.48 0.09 -4.38
CA ASP A 44 6.35 -0.42 -5.43
C ASP A 44 7.17 -1.61 -4.93
N ALA A 45 7.14 -2.71 -5.68
CA ALA A 45 7.89 -3.93 -5.40
C ALA A 45 8.71 -4.36 -6.63
N PRO A 46 9.75 -3.61 -7.04
CA PRO A 46 10.47 -3.85 -8.29
C PRO A 46 11.14 -5.23 -8.34
N ALA A 47 11.66 -5.71 -7.20
CA ALA A 47 12.23 -7.07 -7.09
C ALA A 47 11.20 -8.17 -7.36
N ALA A 48 9.91 -7.90 -7.14
CA ALA A 48 8.84 -8.87 -7.30
C ALA A 48 8.31 -8.97 -8.74
N ARG A 49 8.82 -8.18 -9.71
CA ARG A 49 8.40 -8.23 -11.14
C ARG A 49 6.88 -8.31 -11.29
N CYS A 50 6.16 -7.43 -10.61
CA CYS A 50 4.70 -7.36 -10.61
C CYS A 50 4.21 -6.15 -11.41
N SER A 51 2.98 -6.21 -11.92
CA SER A 51 2.33 -5.06 -12.55
C SER A 51 1.76 -4.09 -11.51
N HIS A 52 1.37 -4.61 -10.33
CA HIS A 52 0.90 -3.80 -9.21
C HIS A 52 1.18 -4.55 -7.90
N ALA A 53 1.43 -3.81 -6.83
CA ALA A 53 1.55 -4.36 -5.50
C ALA A 53 0.80 -3.49 -4.48
N ARG A 54 0.27 -4.14 -3.44
CA ARG A 54 -0.30 -3.44 -2.29
C ARG A 54 0.20 -4.05 -0.99
N LEU A 55 0.46 -3.19 0.00
CA LEU A 55 0.82 -3.59 1.36
C LEU A 55 -0.39 -3.46 2.27
N TYR A 56 -0.78 -4.56 2.91
CA TYR A 56 -1.71 -4.56 4.01
C TYR A 56 -0.93 -4.62 5.32
N GLU A 57 -0.72 -3.45 5.91
CA GLU A 57 0.14 -3.22 7.07
C GLU A 57 -0.21 -4.00 8.34
N PRO A 58 -1.49 -4.22 8.71
CA PRO A 58 -1.82 -4.86 9.98
C PRO A 58 -1.20 -6.25 10.20
N VAL A 59 -0.81 -6.93 9.12
CA VAL A 59 -0.11 -8.22 9.17
C VAL A 59 1.08 -8.27 8.20
N ASP A 60 1.57 -7.11 7.77
CA ASP A 60 2.67 -6.97 6.82
C ASP A 60 2.51 -7.83 5.56
N ALA A 61 1.30 -7.86 5.00
CA ALA A 61 1.01 -8.69 3.84
C ALA A 61 1.20 -7.92 2.52
N LEU A 62 2.17 -8.36 1.73
CA LEU A 62 2.44 -7.86 0.39
C LEU A 62 1.64 -8.65 -0.67
N MET A 63 0.64 -8.00 -1.25
CA MET A 63 -0.26 -8.55 -2.26
C MET A 63 0.23 -8.20 -3.66
N LEU A 64 0.51 -9.21 -4.49
CA LEU A 64 1.16 -9.03 -5.79
C LEU A 64 0.22 -9.36 -6.96
N VAL A 65 0.03 -8.38 -7.84
CA VAL A 65 -0.71 -8.54 -9.10
C VAL A 65 0.26 -8.72 -10.26
N ARG A 66 0.00 -9.74 -11.07
CA ARG A 66 0.69 -9.99 -12.34
C ARG A 66 -0.33 -10.35 -13.41
N ASP A 67 -0.20 -9.73 -14.57
CA ASP A 67 -1.12 -9.91 -15.71
C ASP A 67 -2.59 -9.63 -15.32
N GLY A 68 -2.83 -8.69 -14.41
CA GLY A 68 -4.16 -8.34 -13.92
C GLY A 68 -4.75 -9.28 -12.86
N TRP A 69 -4.04 -10.33 -12.46
CA TRP A 69 -4.48 -11.26 -11.41
C TRP A 69 -3.74 -11.04 -10.10
N LEU A 70 -4.46 -11.00 -8.98
CA LEU A 70 -3.83 -11.16 -7.66
C LEU A 70 -3.35 -12.61 -7.55
N ARG A 71 -2.04 -12.79 -7.80
CA ARG A 71 -1.44 -14.12 -7.99
C ARG A 71 -0.96 -14.73 -6.70
N THR A 72 -0.44 -13.92 -5.77
CA THR A 72 0.14 -14.40 -4.52
C THR A 72 0.13 -13.30 -3.46
N VAL A 73 0.29 -13.71 -2.20
CA VAL A 73 0.48 -12.82 -1.05
C VAL A 73 1.73 -13.28 -0.31
N LEU A 74 2.67 -12.36 -0.08
CA LEU A 74 3.95 -12.58 0.58
C LEU A 74 3.99 -11.83 1.91
N ILE A 75 4.82 -12.27 2.85
CA ILE A 75 5.17 -11.44 4.01
C ILE A 75 6.11 -10.36 3.49
N ASN A 76 5.85 -9.10 3.84
CA ASN A 76 6.74 -7.99 3.58
C ASN A 76 8.04 -8.20 4.39
N ASP A 77 9.16 -8.33 3.70
CA ASP A 77 10.48 -8.56 4.29
C ASP A 77 11.40 -7.33 4.19
N GLY A 78 10.81 -6.14 3.98
CA GLY A 78 11.53 -4.87 3.92
C GLY A 78 12.16 -4.55 2.56
N ARG A 79 11.90 -5.35 1.52
CA ARG A 79 12.43 -5.13 0.16
C ARG A 79 11.54 -4.24 -0.73
N LEU A 80 10.59 -3.53 -0.12
CA LEU A 80 9.73 -2.59 -0.83
C LEU A 80 10.50 -1.32 -1.21
N ASN A 81 10.18 -0.80 -2.39
CA ASN A 81 10.50 0.58 -2.69
C ASN A 81 9.36 1.44 -2.15
N THR A 82 9.61 2.12 -1.04
CA THR A 82 8.64 3.02 -0.39
C THR A 82 8.81 4.48 -0.84
N THR A 83 9.51 4.72 -1.96
CA THR A 83 9.65 6.07 -2.53
C THR A 83 8.26 6.68 -2.74
N GLY A 84 8.02 7.86 -2.17
CA GLY A 84 6.73 8.54 -2.19
C GLY A 84 5.91 8.36 -0.90
N LEU A 85 6.28 7.45 0.00
CA LEU A 85 5.62 7.24 1.30
C LEU A 85 6.49 7.75 2.45
N VAL A 86 5.86 8.14 3.57
CA VAL A 86 6.54 8.52 4.81
C VAL A 86 6.13 7.59 5.95
N MET A 87 6.90 7.50 7.03
CA MET A 87 6.48 6.75 8.21
C MET A 87 5.66 7.63 9.17
N CYS A 88 4.59 7.08 9.72
CA CYS A 88 3.86 7.68 10.83
C CYS A 88 4.68 7.56 12.12
N GLU A 89 4.98 8.68 12.76
CA GLU A 89 5.79 8.70 13.99
C GLU A 89 5.12 7.99 15.19
N ALA A 90 3.80 7.76 15.14
CA ALA A 90 3.05 7.17 16.25
C ALA A 90 2.94 5.64 16.20
N CYS A 91 2.91 5.06 15.00
CA CYS A 91 2.69 3.61 14.82
C CYS A 91 3.60 2.97 13.76
N ASP A 92 4.58 3.70 13.24
CA ASP A 92 5.55 3.28 12.22
C ASP A 92 4.98 2.84 10.87
N ASP A 93 3.67 2.95 10.66
CA ASP A 93 3.02 2.64 9.38
C ASP A 93 3.37 3.64 8.27
N LEU A 94 3.32 3.17 7.02
CA LEU A 94 3.60 3.99 5.85
C LEU A 94 2.39 4.84 5.48
N VAL A 95 2.56 6.14 5.33
CA VAL A 95 1.50 7.09 5.00
C VAL A 95 1.78 7.70 3.64
N ASP A 96 0.74 7.88 2.83
CA ASP A 96 0.83 8.67 1.61
C ASP A 96 0.75 10.18 1.98
N PRO A 97 1.85 10.93 1.84
CA PRO A 97 1.93 12.33 2.23
C PRO A 97 1.10 13.25 1.33
N ILE A 98 0.52 12.77 0.23
CA ILE A 98 -0.34 13.52 -0.67
C ILE A 98 -1.81 13.27 -0.33
N THR A 99 -2.22 12.02 -0.13
CA THR A 99 -3.65 11.68 0.06
C THR A 99 -4.11 11.71 1.52
N ASP A 100 -3.25 11.31 2.46
CA ASP A 100 -3.69 10.93 3.80
C ASP A 100 -3.52 12.08 4.79
N THR A 101 -4.58 12.81 5.16
CA THR A 101 -4.50 13.89 6.18
C THR A 101 -4.34 13.39 7.60
N ARG A 102 -4.60 12.11 7.83
CA ARG A 102 -4.40 11.38 9.07
C ARG A 102 -3.83 10.01 8.73
N CYS A 103 -3.06 9.41 9.63
CA CYS A 103 -2.58 8.05 9.47
C CYS A 103 -3.79 7.10 9.30
N PRO A 104 -3.87 6.31 8.22
CA PRO A 104 -5.02 5.44 7.98
C PRO A 104 -5.19 4.33 9.02
N THR A 105 -4.13 4.01 9.76
CA THR A 105 -4.17 2.94 10.77
C THR A 105 -4.51 3.48 12.16
N CYS A 106 -3.72 4.43 12.68
CA CYS A 106 -3.88 4.92 14.05
C CYS A 106 -4.71 6.21 14.15
N GLY A 107 -5.00 6.88 13.02
CA GLY A 107 -5.78 8.12 12.98
C GLY A 107 -5.01 9.39 13.35
N GLU A 108 -3.70 9.26 13.64
CA GLU A 108 -2.84 10.38 14.03
C GLU A 108 -2.77 11.46 12.92
N PRO A 109 -2.99 12.74 13.23
CA PRO A 109 -2.87 13.82 12.26
C PRO A 109 -1.50 13.86 11.60
N GLN A 110 -1.48 14.01 10.28
CA GLN A 110 -0.24 14.10 9.52
C GLN A 110 0.32 15.52 9.56
N PRO A 111 1.64 15.71 9.76
CA PRO A 111 2.23 17.04 9.80
C PRO A 111 2.02 17.82 8.49
N ALA A 112 1.91 19.14 8.59
CA ALA A 112 1.63 20.02 7.46
C ALA A 112 2.77 20.08 6.43
N VAL A 113 3.99 19.74 6.83
CA VAL A 113 5.15 19.65 5.96
C VAL A 113 5.78 18.29 6.12
N GLN A 114 5.97 17.57 5.02
CA GLN A 114 6.55 16.23 5.01
C GLN A 114 7.58 16.12 3.89
N THR A 115 8.72 15.51 4.16
CA THR A 115 9.73 15.24 3.13
C THR A 115 9.78 13.75 2.85
N CYS A 116 9.60 13.38 1.59
CA CYS A 116 9.74 12.02 1.09
C CYS A 116 10.82 11.97 0.01
N GLY A 117 11.99 11.44 0.35
CA GLY A 117 13.15 11.43 -0.54
C GLY A 117 13.63 12.86 -0.85
N GLN A 118 13.59 13.25 -2.13
CA GLN A 118 13.97 14.58 -2.61
C GLN A 118 12.78 15.55 -2.74
N VAL A 119 11.57 15.11 -2.39
CA VAL A 119 10.34 15.89 -2.54
C VAL A 119 9.84 16.32 -1.16
N THR A 120 9.50 17.60 -1.02
CA THR A 120 8.80 18.13 0.15
C THR A 120 7.37 18.46 -0.21
N VAL A 121 6.41 17.87 0.51
CA VAL A 121 4.98 18.15 0.42
C VAL A 121 4.61 19.16 1.51
N ILE A 122 3.98 20.26 1.11
CA ILE A 122 3.44 21.29 2.01
C ILE A 122 1.92 21.32 1.84
N ARG A 123 1.19 20.97 2.90
CA ARG A 123 -0.28 21.03 2.94
C ARG A 123 -0.69 22.37 3.54
N GLY A 124 -1.29 23.24 2.74
CA GLY A 124 -1.71 24.58 3.17
C GLY A 124 -1.38 25.72 2.21
N GLY A 125 -1.24 25.45 0.91
CA GLY A 125 -1.28 26.51 -0.09
C GLY A 125 -2.71 27.03 -0.23
N GLU A 126 -3.10 28.01 0.56
CA GLU A 126 -4.18 28.90 0.13
C GLU A 126 -3.73 29.51 -1.20
N HIS A 127 -4.44 29.19 -2.29
CA HIS A 127 -4.30 29.90 -3.55
C HIS A 127 -4.62 31.37 -3.26
N ARG A 128 -3.57 32.19 -3.21
CA ARG A 128 -3.68 33.65 -3.18
C ARG A 128 -3.41 34.20 -4.57
#